data_AF-A0A532TKZ9-F1
#
_entry.id   AF-A0A532TKZ9-F1
#
_cell.length_a   1.000
_cell.length_b   1.000
_cell.length_c   1.000
_cell.angle_alpha   90.00
_cell.angle_beta   90.00
_cell.angle_gamma   90.00
#
_symmetry.space_group_name_H-M   'P 1'
#
loop_
_entity.id
_entity.type
_entity.pdbx_description
1 polymer ?
#
loop_
_entity_poly.entity_id
_entity_poly.type
_entity_poly.pdbx_seq_one_letter_code
_entity_poly.pdbx_strand_id
1 'polypeptide(L)'
;MELLLPILEIKLEDIFFDPKVQSYCVNPNFKCPSYGHSWACPPEAPYLEQEVSKYHRFFLIYVQFNLGNYIQEVKAKHPKRNETNIRNAFFMNNLLRDKLEQEINKFIEDDQVLFKKRLVLWDGFCRVCYNKTDKECTYDSGDPCRYPDKMRYSMEAVGVDVTKTVKNLNIDLEWPPNDFVYRFGLVCLK
;
A
#
# COMPACT_ATOMS: atom_id res chain seq x y z
N MET A 1 22.33 -0.73 -5.10
CA MET A 1 21.17 -1.13 -4.29
C MET A 1 20.42 -2.19 -5.06
N GLU A 2 20.62 -3.45 -4.69
CA GLU A 2 19.88 -4.60 -5.23
C GLU A 2 18.42 -4.51 -4.77
N LEU A 3 17.49 -4.42 -5.72
CA LEU A 3 16.07 -4.58 -5.49
C LEU A 3 15.74 -6.04 -5.78
N LEU A 4 15.38 -6.81 -4.75
CA LEU A 4 14.93 -8.20 -4.88
C LEU A 4 13.61 -8.26 -5.65
N LEU A 5 13.44 -9.30 -6.47
CA LEU A 5 12.31 -9.45 -7.39
C LEU A 5 10.97 -9.47 -6.62
N PRO A 6 10.08 -8.50 -6.88
CA PRO A 6 9.08 -8.03 -5.93
C PRO A 6 7.75 -8.80 -5.96
N ILE A 7 7.67 -10.01 -6.53
CA ILE A 7 6.38 -10.65 -6.86
C ILE A 7 6.36 -12.08 -6.32
N LEU A 8 5.37 -12.37 -5.48
CA LEU A 8 5.11 -13.70 -4.93
C LEU A 8 3.69 -14.12 -5.31
N GLU A 9 3.54 -15.26 -5.98
CA GLU A 9 2.23 -15.91 -6.08
C GLU A 9 1.91 -16.54 -4.72
N ILE A 10 0.76 -16.18 -4.15
CA ILE A 10 0.27 -16.66 -2.87
C ILE A 10 -1.10 -17.31 -3.05
N LYS A 11 -1.55 -18.05 -2.04
CA LYS A 11 -2.89 -18.65 -2.06
C LYS A 11 -3.88 -17.76 -1.32
N LEU A 12 -5.17 -18.00 -1.54
CA LEU A 12 -6.24 -17.34 -0.79
C LEU A 12 -6.09 -17.55 0.73
N GLU A 13 -5.67 -18.75 1.16
CA GLU A 13 -5.44 -19.11 2.56
C GLU A 13 -4.31 -18.31 3.24
N ASP A 14 -3.44 -17.67 2.44
CA ASP A 14 -2.38 -16.79 2.95
C ASP A 14 -2.87 -15.35 3.17
N ILE A 15 -4.05 -14.96 2.64
CA ILE A 15 -4.59 -13.61 2.73
C ILE A 15 -5.53 -13.52 3.94
N PHE A 16 -5.08 -12.84 4.99
CA PHE A 16 -5.86 -12.71 6.22
C PHE A 16 -6.74 -11.48 6.17
N PHE A 17 -8.03 -11.66 6.40
CA PHE A 17 -8.97 -10.56 6.58
C PHE A 17 -9.41 -10.42 8.03
N ASP A 18 -9.57 -9.18 8.50
CA ASP A 18 -10.13 -8.86 9.81
C ASP A 18 -10.80 -7.48 9.72
N PRO A 19 -12.11 -7.33 9.99
CA PRO A 19 -12.79 -6.03 9.97
C PRO A 19 -12.14 -5.00 10.91
N LYS A 20 -11.45 -5.44 11.97
CA LYS A 20 -10.73 -4.54 12.88
C LYS A 20 -9.60 -3.79 12.19
N VAL A 21 -9.04 -4.32 11.09
CA VAL A 21 -7.97 -3.65 10.34
C VAL A 21 -8.41 -2.28 9.84
N GLN A 22 -9.67 -2.11 9.44
CA GLN A 22 -10.20 -0.81 9.00
C GLN A 22 -10.23 0.23 10.13
N SER A 23 -10.25 -0.21 11.39
CA SER A 23 -10.12 0.67 12.56
C SER A 23 -8.67 1.10 12.83
N TYR A 24 -7.65 0.42 12.30
CA TYR A 24 -6.25 0.75 12.57
C TYR A 24 -5.86 2.13 12.04
N CYS A 25 -6.56 2.62 11.02
CA CYS A 25 -6.41 3.99 10.52
C CYS A 25 -6.72 5.05 11.58
N VAL A 26 -7.52 4.74 12.61
CA VAL A 26 -7.83 5.65 13.72
C VAL A 26 -7.80 4.89 15.02
N ASN A 27 -6.69 4.99 15.72
CA ASN A 27 -6.49 4.41 17.04
C ASN A 27 -5.83 5.43 17.99
N PRO A 28 -5.76 5.15 19.31
CA PRO A 28 -5.21 6.10 20.28
C PRO A 28 -3.78 6.57 20.01
N ASN A 29 -2.98 5.78 19.29
CA ASN A 29 -1.58 6.06 19.00
C ASN A 29 -1.33 6.57 17.57
N PHE A 30 -2.33 6.48 16.68
CA PHE A 30 -2.20 6.87 15.28
C PHE A 30 -3.53 7.29 14.67
N LYS A 31 -3.54 8.46 14.03
CA LYS A 31 -4.67 8.96 13.25
C LYS A 31 -4.21 9.23 11.83
N CYS A 32 -4.70 8.43 10.89
CA CYS A 32 -4.42 8.60 9.47
C CYS A 32 -5.08 9.88 8.94
N PRO A 33 -4.34 10.76 8.25
CA PRO A 33 -4.90 11.99 7.68
C PRO A 33 -5.99 11.76 6.61
N SER A 34 -6.03 10.58 5.98
CA SER A 34 -7.00 10.27 4.92
C SER A 34 -8.26 9.55 5.42
N TYR A 35 -8.28 9.10 6.69
CA TYR A 35 -9.47 8.46 7.25
C TYR A 35 -10.61 9.47 7.33
N GLY A 36 -11.79 9.10 6.81
CA GLY A 36 -12.94 10.00 6.76
C GLY A 36 -12.68 11.26 5.91
N HIS A 37 -11.79 11.20 4.93
CA HIS A 37 -11.45 12.28 3.99
C HIS A 37 -11.29 11.77 2.55
N SER A 38 -11.75 10.55 2.25
CA SER A 38 -11.58 9.90 0.95
C SER A 38 -12.61 8.79 0.75
N TRP A 39 -13.27 8.78 -0.42
CA TRP A 39 -14.19 7.73 -0.85
C TRP A 39 -13.55 6.33 -0.89
N ALA A 40 -12.23 6.23 -0.96
CA ALA A 40 -11.49 4.97 -0.98
C ALA A 40 -10.93 4.54 0.39
N CYS A 41 -11.25 5.28 1.45
CA CYS A 41 -10.75 5.02 2.80
C CYS A 41 -11.92 4.73 3.74
N PRO A 42 -11.70 4.03 4.86
CA PRO A 42 -12.73 3.89 5.88
C PRO A 42 -13.22 5.28 6.38
N PRO A 43 -14.51 5.42 6.72
CA PRO A 43 -15.52 4.35 6.81
C PRO A 43 -16.16 3.92 5.47
N GLU A 44 -15.92 4.63 4.36
CA GLU A 44 -16.56 4.34 3.07
C GLU A 44 -16.04 3.10 2.37
N ALA A 45 -14.74 2.80 2.57
CA ALA A 45 -14.12 1.64 1.93
C ALA A 45 -14.82 0.34 2.37
N PRO A 46 -15.25 -0.51 1.41
CA PRO A 46 -15.96 -1.74 1.73
C PRO A 46 -15.00 -2.79 2.30
N TYR A 47 -15.53 -3.71 3.12
CA TYR A 47 -14.83 -4.94 3.46
C TYR A 47 -14.90 -5.93 2.29
N LEU A 48 -13.76 -6.40 1.78
CA LEU A 48 -13.70 -7.14 0.50
C LEU A 48 -13.34 -8.63 0.60
N GLU A 49 -13.33 -9.25 1.78
CA GLU A 49 -13.00 -10.69 1.94
C GLU A 49 -13.77 -11.58 0.96
N GLN A 50 -15.11 -11.43 0.92
CA GLN A 50 -15.98 -12.21 0.04
C GLN A 50 -15.80 -11.87 -1.45
N GLU A 51 -15.35 -10.67 -1.79
CA GLU A 51 -15.08 -10.32 -3.20
C GLU A 51 -13.75 -10.92 -3.64
N VAL A 52 -12.71 -10.83 -2.80
CA VAL A 52 -11.39 -11.40 -3.05
C VAL A 52 -11.47 -12.93 -3.19
N SER A 53 -12.32 -13.60 -2.42
CA SER A 53 -12.52 -15.06 -2.52
C SER A 53 -13.11 -15.54 -3.86
N LYS A 54 -13.60 -14.63 -4.73
CA LYS A 54 -14.12 -14.96 -6.08
C LYS A 54 -13.03 -15.02 -7.15
N TYR A 55 -11.79 -14.67 -6.80
CA TYR A 55 -10.61 -14.72 -7.65
C TYR A 55 -9.85 -16.04 -7.45
N HIS A 56 -9.00 -16.42 -8.41
CA HIS A 56 -8.35 -17.74 -8.42
C HIS A 56 -6.84 -17.68 -8.27
N ARG A 57 -6.22 -16.56 -8.65
CA ARG A 57 -4.76 -16.34 -8.51
C ARG A 57 -4.50 -15.03 -7.80
N PHE A 58 -3.48 -15.03 -6.94
CA PHE A 58 -3.16 -13.91 -6.08
C PHE A 58 -1.66 -13.65 -6.12
N PHE A 59 -1.29 -12.39 -6.34
CA PHE A 59 0.10 -11.97 -6.41
C PHE A 59 0.34 -10.86 -5.41
N LEU A 60 1.16 -11.13 -4.42
CA LEU A 60 1.68 -10.13 -3.52
C LEU A 60 2.87 -9.46 -4.21
N ILE A 61 2.73 -8.17 -4.51
CA ILE A 61 3.79 -7.36 -5.08
C ILE A 61 4.31 -6.44 -3.99
N TYR A 62 5.62 -6.42 -3.75
CA TYR A 62 6.19 -5.64 -2.66
C TYR A 62 7.53 -5.02 -2.99
N VAL A 63 7.82 -3.87 -2.40
CA VAL A 63 9.15 -3.25 -2.47
C VAL A 63 9.78 -3.24 -1.09
N GLN A 64 11.06 -3.60 -1.03
CA GLN A 64 11.88 -3.56 0.17
C GLN A 64 12.93 -2.46 0.02
N PHE A 65 13.16 -1.70 1.08
CA PHE A 65 14.18 -0.66 1.13
C PHE A 65 14.99 -0.77 2.41
N ASN A 66 16.31 -0.74 2.30
CA ASN A 66 17.23 -0.73 3.44
C ASN A 66 17.35 0.70 4.02
N LEU A 67 16.49 1.01 4.98
CA LEU A 67 16.44 2.27 5.70
C LEU A 67 17.70 2.49 6.55
N GLY A 68 18.21 1.44 7.19
CA GLY A 68 19.41 1.50 8.01
C GLY A 68 20.63 1.99 7.22
N ASN A 69 20.89 1.38 6.06
CA ASN A 69 21.97 1.78 5.16
C ASN A 69 21.75 3.21 4.63
N TYR A 70 20.52 3.58 4.25
CA TYR A 70 20.21 4.94 3.82
C TYR A 70 20.53 5.98 4.90
N ILE A 71 20.16 5.72 6.15
CA ILE A 71 20.47 6.61 7.28
C ILE A 71 21.98 6.73 7.47
N GLN A 72 22.72 5.61 7.41
CA GLN A 72 24.18 5.60 7.52
C GLN A 72 24.84 6.43 6.42
N GLU A 73 24.42 6.26 5.16
CA GLU A 73 24.94 7.02 4.02
C GLU A 73 24.68 8.53 4.15
N VAL A 74 23.47 8.91 4.58
CA VAL A 74 23.12 10.33 4.79
C VAL A 74 23.93 10.92 5.94
N LYS A 75 24.11 10.19 7.05
CA LYS A 75 24.93 10.65 8.18
C LYS A 75 26.42 10.75 7.81
N ALA A 76 26.95 9.84 6.99
CA ALA A 76 28.32 9.92 6.50
C ALA A 76 28.57 11.21 5.70
N LYS A 77 27.62 11.62 4.86
CA LYS A 77 27.68 12.86 4.08
C LYS A 77 27.35 14.11 4.90
N HIS A 78 26.47 13.98 5.89
CA HIS A 78 25.97 15.08 6.72
C HIS A 78 25.95 14.72 8.21
N PRO A 79 27.11 14.68 8.90
CA PRO A 79 27.22 14.13 10.26
C PRO A 79 26.39 14.85 11.33
N LYS A 80 26.08 16.14 11.12
CA LYS A 80 25.28 16.95 12.04
C LYS A 80 23.76 16.78 11.86
N ARG A 81 23.32 16.06 10.82
CA ARG A 81 21.89 15.89 10.53
C ARG A 81 21.27 14.90 11.52
N ASN A 82 20.21 15.34 12.20
CA ASN A 82 19.48 14.51 13.14
C ASN A 82 18.78 13.33 12.41
N GLU A 83 18.86 12.13 12.96
CA GLU A 83 18.26 10.92 12.39
C GLU A 83 16.74 11.01 12.22
N THR A 84 16.03 11.56 13.20
CA THR A 84 14.59 11.81 13.11
C THR A 84 14.25 12.67 11.89
N ASN A 85 15.06 13.68 11.57
CA ASN A 85 14.86 14.49 10.37
C ASN A 85 15.16 13.73 9.07
N ILE A 86 16.09 12.77 9.10
CA ILE A 86 16.37 11.88 7.96
C ILE A 86 15.17 10.95 7.74
N ARG A 87 14.69 10.30 8.81
CA ARG A 87 13.51 9.41 8.79
C ARG A 87 12.26 10.15 8.35
N ASN A 88 11.99 11.34 8.89
CA ASN A 88 10.83 12.15 8.49
C ASN A 88 10.89 12.53 7.01
N ALA A 89 12.05 12.97 6.51
CA ALA A 89 12.21 13.26 5.08
C ALA A 89 12.03 12.00 4.20
N PHE A 90 12.43 10.83 4.70
CA PHE A 90 12.21 9.56 4.04
C PHE A 90 10.71 9.20 3.95
N PHE A 91 9.99 9.25 5.06
CA PHE A 91 8.57 8.87 5.09
C PHE A 91 7.63 9.89 4.42
N MET A 92 8.06 11.16 4.29
CA MET A 92 7.29 12.21 3.60
C MET A 92 7.45 12.17 2.07
N ASN A 93 8.40 11.41 1.54
CA ASN A 93 8.53 11.25 0.10
C ASN A 93 7.69 10.06 -0.41
N ASN A 94 7.39 10.07 -1.72
CA ASN A 94 6.60 9.03 -2.37
C ASN A 94 7.46 7.96 -3.06
N LEU A 95 8.79 7.93 -2.87
CA LEU A 95 9.70 7.11 -3.68
C LEU A 95 9.31 5.63 -3.71
N LEU A 96 9.11 5.02 -2.52
CA LEU A 96 8.75 3.61 -2.45
C LEU A 96 7.35 3.34 -2.98
N ARG A 97 6.44 4.27 -2.75
CA ARG A 97 5.06 4.16 -3.21
C ARG A 97 4.97 4.22 -4.73
N ASP A 98 5.68 5.16 -5.35
CA ASP A 98 5.78 5.30 -6.80
C ASP A 98 6.48 4.08 -7.41
N LYS A 99 7.51 3.55 -6.74
CA LYS A 99 8.19 2.32 -7.18
C LYS A 99 7.26 1.11 -7.13
N LEU A 100 6.50 0.92 -6.05
CA LEU A 100 5.50 -0.15 -5.96
C LEU A 100 4.44 -0.02 -7.06
N GLU A 101 3.92 1.20 -7.29
CA GLU A 101 2.94 1.43 -8.35
C GLU A 101 3.50 1.08 -9.73
N GLN A 102 4.77 1.39 -10.01
CA GLN A 102 5.43 0.99 -11.25
C GLN A 102 5.53 -0.54 -11.38
N GLU A 103 5.92 -1.26 -10.33
CA GLU A 103 6.02 -2.73 -10.38
C GLU A 103 4.65 -3.39 -10.58
N ILE A 104 3.60 -2.89 -9.92
CA ILE A 104 2.23 -3.37 -10.11
C ILE A 104 1.75 -3.11 -11.54
N ASN A 105 1.97 -1.91 -12.07
CA ASN A 105 1.56 -1.57 -13.44
C ASN A 105 2.33 -2.42 -14.46
N LYS A 106 3.63 -2.61 -14.27
CA LYS A 106 4.44 -3.48 -15.13
C LYS A 106 3.92 -4.92 -15.10
N PHE A 107 3.64 -5.47 -13.93
CA PHE A 107 3.06 -6.81 -13.81
C PHE A 107 1.73 -6.93 -14.57
N ILE A 108 0.89 -5.90 -14.45
CA ILE A 108 -0.40 -5.79 -15.14
C ILE A 108 -0.25 -5.67 -16.66
N GLU A 109 0.74 -4.92 -17.13
CA GLU A 109 1.02 -4.67 -18.54
C GLU A 109 1.74 -5.84 -19.21
N ASP A 110 2.55 -6.61 -18.48
CA ASP A 110 3.23 -7.79 -19.01
C ASP A 110 2.27 -8.99 -19.13
N ASP A 111 1.23 -9.06 -18.30
CA ASP A 111 0.24 -10.15 -18.24
C ASP A 111 -0.96 -9.96 -19.21
N GLN A 112 -0.72 -9.44 -20.44
CA GLN A 112 -1.79 -8.98 -21.35
C GLN A 112 -2.82 -10.03 -21.83
N VAL A 113 -2.78 -11.31 -21.45
CA VAL A 113 -3.46 -12.33 -22.27
C VAL A 113 -4.47 -13.25 -21.58
N LEU A 114 -4.58 -13.38 -20.25
CA LEU A 114 -5.33 -14.56 -19.72
C LEU A 114 -6.47 -14.32 -18.71
N PHE A 115 -6.71 -13.11 -18.20
CA PHE A 115 -7.68 -12.91 -17.11
C PHE A 115 -8.87 -12.03 -17.48
N LYS A 116 -10.08 -12.52 -17.18
CA LYS A 116 -11.35 -11.84 -17.52
C LYS A 116 -11.67 -10.71 -16.55
N LYS A 117 -11.21 -10.83 -15.30
CA LYS A 117 -11.40 -9.79 -14.27
C LYS A 117 -10.16 -9.69 -13.40
N ARG A 118 -9.82 -8.45 -13.01
CA ARG A 118 -8.72 -8.14 -12.09
C ARG A 118 -9.22 -7.23 -10.97
N LEU A 119 -8.69 -7.44 -9.77
CA LEU A 119 -8.75 -6.50 -8.64
C LEU A 119 -7.31 -6.18 -8.23
N VAL A 120 -7.06 -4.91 -7.92
CA VAL A 120 -5.76 -4.44 -7.42
C VAL A 120 -5.99 -3.70 -6.13
N LEU A 121 -5.39 -4.18 -5.04
CA LEU A 121 -5.31 -3.50 -3.76
C LEU A 121 -3.92 -2.87 -3.65
N TRP A 122 -3.88 -1.57 -3.40
CA TRP A 122 -2.68 -0.74 -3.45
C TRP A 122 -2.09 -0.49 -2.05
N ASP A 123 -1.03 0.31 -1.99
CA ASP A 123 -0.50 0.88 -0.75
C ASP A 123 -1.06 2.30 -0.54
N GLY A 124 -1.60 2.57 0.65
CA GLY A 124 -2.07 3.89 1.08
C GLY A 124 -3.34 4.43 0.40
N PHE A 125 -3.67 5.69 0.68
CA PHE A 125 -4.91 6.36 0.23
C PHE A 125 -5.00 6.58 -1.28
N CYS A 126 -6.17 6.59 -1.89
CA CYS A 126 -6.33 6.85 -3.33
C CYS A 126 -5.70 8.18 -3.78
N ARG A 127 -4.76 8.14 -4.75
CA ARG A 127 -4.08 9.33 -5.30
C ARG A 127 -4.68 9.86 -6.61
N VAL A 128 -5.76 9.28 -7.13
CA VAL A 128 -6.27 9.58 -8.49
C VAL A 128 -6.63 11.06 -8.68
N CYS A 129 -7.29 11.67 -7.68
CA CYS A 129 -7.66 13.09 -7.74
C CYS A 129 -6.50 14.04 -7.36
N TYR A 130 -5.35 13.53 -6.93
CA TYR A 130 -4.20 14.35 -6.53
C TYR A 130 -3.33 14.68 -7.76
N ASN A 131 -3.98 15.28 -8.76
CA ASN A 131 -3.38 15.70 -10.02
C ASN A 131 -3.44 17.23 -10.14
N LYS A 132 -2.84 17.79 -11.22
CA LYS A 132 -2.75 19.26 -11.41
C LYS A 132 -4.10 19.97 -11.52
N THR A 133 -5.14 19.25 -11.92
CA THR A 133 -6.49 19.79 -12.17
C THR A 133 -7.36 19.70 -10.93
N ASP A 134 -7.55 18.50 -10.39
CA ASP A 134 -8.51 18.23 -9.31
C ASP A 134 -7.95 18.56 -7.91
N LYS A 135 -6.63 18.39 -7.72
CA LYS A 135 -5.84 18.64 -6.49
C LYS A 135 -6.19 17.80 -5.26
N GLU A 136 -7.46 17.45 -5.05
CA GLU A 136 -7.95 16.77 -3.85
C GLU A 136 -9.17 15.87 -4.11
N CYS A 137 -9.52 15.02 -3.14
CA CYS A 137 -10.71 14.18 -3.19
C CYS A 137 -11.99 15.00 -2.99
N THR A 138 -13.11 14.59 -3.60
CA THR A 138 -14.43 15.22 -3.41
C THR A 138 -15.12 14.87 -2.10
N TYR A 139 -14.55 13.97 -1.30
CA TYR A 139 -15.20 13.45 -0.10
C TYR A 139 -15.62 14.56 0.87
N ASP A 140 -14.71 15.50 1.17
CA ASP A 140 -14.99 16.59 2.13
C ASP A 140 -15.99 17.63 1.61
N SER A 141 -16.17 17.75 0.28
CA SER A 141 -17.22 18.60 -0.30
C SER A 141 -18.58 17.90 -0.35
N GLY A 142 -18.63 16.59 -0.08
CA GLY A 142 -19.84 15.76 -0.20
C GLY A 142 -20.20 15.39 -1.63
N ASP A 143 -19.39 15.77 -2.62
CA ASP A 143 -19.64 15.42 -4.02
C ASP A 143 -19.23 13.96 -4.30
N PRO A 144 -19.93 13.25 -5.20
CA PRO A 144 -19.55 11.90 -5.61
C PRO A 144 -18.10 11.80 -6.08
N CYS A 145 -17.51 10.61 -5.99
CA CYS A 145 -16.18 10.35 -6.53
C CYS A 145 -16.10 10.72 -8.02
N ARG A 146 -15.10 11.53 -8.42
CA ARG A 146 -14.88 11.91 -9.84
C ARG A 146 -14.50 10.73 -10.72
N TYR A 147 -13.89 9.69 -10.14
CA TYR A 147 -13.36 8.54 -10.86
C TYR A 147 -13.70 7.22 -10.17
N PRO A 148 -14.99 6.83 -10.09
CA PRO A 148 -15.41 5.64 -9.37
C PRO A 148 -14.73 4.38 -9.91
N ASP A 149 -14.59 4.26 -11.24
CA ASP A 149 -13.98 3.09 -11.89
C ASP A 149 -12.45 3.02 -11.75
N LYS A 150 -11.80 4.14 -11.39
CA LYS A 150 -10.34 4.20 -11.20
C LYS A 150 -9.96 4.20 -9.72
N MET A 151 -10.94 4.18 -8.82
CA MET A 151 -10.72 4.28 -7.39
C MET A 151 -9.81 3.16 -6.90
N ARG A 152 -8.82 3.52 -6.09
CA ARG A 152 -7.79 2.61 -5.60
C ARG A 152 -7.94 2.44 -4.09
N TYR A 153 -8.30 1.23 -3.66
CA TYR A 153 -8.31 0.87 -2.26
C TYR A 153 -6.93 0.37 -1.82
N SER A 154 -6.54 0.64 -0.57
CA SER A 154 -5.40 -0.06 0.02
C SER A 154 -5.80 -1.45 0.50
N MET A 155 -4.81 -2.31 0.75
CA MET A 155 -5.03 -3.62 1.39
C MET A 155 -5.77 -3.47 2.73
N GLU A 156 -5.29 -2.60 3.64
CA GLU A 156 -5.93 -2.41 4.95
C GLU A 156 -7.30 -1.73 4.86
N ALA A 157 -7.49 -0.81 3.91
CA ALA A 157 -8.75 -0.09 3.73
C ALA A 157 -9.93 -1.04 3.48
N VAL A 158 -9.66 -2.23 2.93
CA VAL A 158 -10.69 -3.25 2.63
C VAL A 158 -10.63 -4.47 3.54
N GLY A 159 -9.86 -4.38 4.62
CA GLY A 159 -9.83 -5.36 5.70
C GLY A 159 -8.71 -6.41 5.63
N VAL A 160 -7.73 -6.28 4.74
CA VAL A 160 -6.58 -7.22 4.70
C VAL A 160 -5.58 -6.87 5.81
N ASP A 161 -5.33 -7.82 6.70
CA ASP A 161 -4.26 -7.77 7.70
C ASP A 161 -2.91 -8.07 7.02
N VAL A 162 -2.23 -7.01 6.57
CA VAL A 162 -0.94 -7.11 5.87
C VAL A 162 0.10 -7.83 6.72
N THR A 163 0.15 -7.57 8.03
CA THR A 163 1.16 -8.17 8.91
C THR A 163 0.99 -9.69 8.99
N LYS A 164 -0.24 -10.18 9.18
CA LYS A 164 -0.48 -11.63 9.18
C LYS A 164 -0.27 -12.25 7.80
N THR A 165 -0.67 -11.55 6.74
CA THR A 165 -0.56 -12.02 5.34
C THR A 165 0.90 -12.27 4.94
N VAL A 166 1.83 -11.42 5.35
CA VAL A 166 3.25 -11.57 4.95
C VAL A 166 4.10 -12.38 5.94
N LYS A 167 3.58 -12.67 7.13
CA LYS A 167 4.32 -13.35 8.21
C LYS A 167 4.87 -14.71 7.78
N ASN A 168 4.09 -15.47 7.01
CA ASN A 168 4.50 -16.81 6.54
C ASN A 168 5.39 -16.77 5.29
N LEU A 169 5.63 -15.58 4.73
CA LEU A 169 6.45 -15.39 3.52
C LEU A 169 7.92 -15.09 3.84
N ASN A 170 8.34 -15.33 5.09
CA ASN A 170 9.68 -14.98 5.61
C ASN A 170 10.01 -13.48 5.47
N ILE A 171 8.99 -12.63 5.48
CA ILE A 171 9.14 -11.18 5.52
C ILE A 171 8.94 -10.74 6.97
N ASP A 172 10.01 -10.30 7.62
CA ASP A 172 9.96 -9.78 8.99
C ASP A 172 9.64 -8.28 8.95
N LEU A 173 8.44 -7.91 9.42
CA LEU A 173 8.00 -6.53 9.43
C LEU A 173 8.34 -5.84 10.74
N GLU A 174 9.01 -4.70 10.62
CA GLU A 174 9.34 -3.84 11.74
C GLU A 174 8.27 -2.75 11.90
N TRP A 175 7.68 -2.66 13.09
CA TRP A 175 6.71 -1.63 13.44
C TRP A 175 7.15 -0.89 14.72
N PRO A 176 7.66 0.35 14.63
CA PRO A 176 7.97 1.09 13.40
C PRO A 176 9.20 0.54 12.65
N PRO A 177 9.37 0.84 11.35
CA PRO A 177 10.54 0.41 10.59
C PRO A 177 11.85 0.99 11.13
N ASN A 178 12.83 0.11 11.39
CA ASN A 178 14.17 0.49 11.83
C ASN A 178 15.20 0.34 10.71
N ASP A 179 15.34 -0.87 10.18
CA ASP A 179 16.35 -1.26 9.20
C ASP A 179 15.73 -1.46 7.82
N PHE A 180 14.53 -2.02 7.73
CA PHE A 180 13.86 -2.26 6.46
C PHE A 180 12.45 -1.68 6.40
N VAL A 181 12.13 -1.03 5.29
CA VAL A 181 10.79 -0.54 4.98
C VAL A 181 10.22 -1.36 3.85
N TYR A 182 9.00 -1.86 4.07
CA TYR A 182 8.25 -2.60 3.07
C TYR A 182 6.99 -1.83 2.66
N ARG A 183 6.59 -2.00 1.40
CA ARG A 183 5.29 -1.57 0.87
C ARG A 183 4.71 -2.72 0.07
N PHE A 184 3.40 -2.96 0.19
CA PHE A 184 2.74 -4.11 -0.41
C PHE A 184 1.56 -3.66 -1.28
N GLY A 185 1.33 -4.41 -2.35
CA GLY A 185 0.10 -4.43 -3.11
C GLY A 185 -0.31 -5.87 -3.39
N LEU A 186 -1.60 -6.08 -3.62
CA LEU A 186 -2.16 -7.38 -3.94
C LEU A 186 -2.90 -7.31 -5.27
N VAL A 187 -2.53 -8.16 -6.21
CA VAL A 187 -3.24 -8.35 -7.47
C VAL A 187 -4.01 -9.66 -7.42
N CYS A 188 -5.33 -9.59 -7.58
CA CYS A 188 -6.21 -10.75 -7.64
C CYS A 188 -6.71 -10.92 -9.08
N LEU A 189 -6.56 -12.13 -9.64
CA LEU A 189 -6.90 -12.45 -11.03
C LEU A 189 -7.95 -13.57 -11.09
N LYS A 190 -8.94 -13.39 -11.97
CA LYS A 190 -10.07 -14.30 -12.18
C LYS A 190 -10.13 -14.78 -13.62
#